data_AF-A0A9D1WTK1-F1
#
_entry.id   AF-A0A9D1WTK1-F1
#
_cell.length_a   1.000
_cell.length_b   1.000
_cell.length_c   1.000
_cell.angle_alpha   90.00
_cell.angle_beta   90.00
_cell.angle_gamma   90.00
#
_symmetry.space_group_name_H-M   'P 1'
#
loop_
_entity.id
_entity.type
_entity.pdbx_description
1 polymer ?
#
loop_
_entity_poly.entity_id
_entity_poly.type
_entity_poly.pdbx_seq_one_letter_code
_entity_poly.pdbx_strand_id
1 'polypeptide(L)'
;MEAKLGRLMQDFHCKDPRDIQSGILAKRVYELKENQEGGNFMSREMDEIYNAGAKYGEERGRAQGLAEGLSKGAMEKAKETAIALADRGMSVSDIADIVKVNVKLVQEWLSGNRSLAK
;
A
#
# COMPACT_ATOMS: atom_id res chain seq x y z
N MET A 1 -17.98 -42.56 -21.42
CA MET A 1 -18.24 -42.72 -19.97
C MET A 1 -17.27 -41.77 -19.27
N GLU A 2 -17.70 -40.57 -18.88
CA GLU A 2 -16.79 -39.68 -18.16
C GLU A 2 -16.42 -40.32 -16.81
N ALA A 3 -15.15 -40.25 -16.43
CA ALA A 3 -14.70 -40.76 -15.14
C ALA A 3 -15.38 -39.97 -14.00
N LYS A 4 -15.61 -40.59 -12.84
CA LYS A 4 -16.20 -39.92 -11.65
C LYS A 4 -15.48 -38.61 -11.30
N LEU A 5 -14.17 -38.57 -11.53
CA LEU A 5 -13.34 -37.37 -11.35
C LEU A 5 -13.69 -36.24 -12.33
N GLY A 6 -13.92 -36.56 -13.60
CA GLY A 6 -14.27 -35.56 -14.62
C GLY A 6 -15.60 -34.86 -14.32
N ARG A 7 -16.61 -35.63 -13.91
CA ARG A 7 -17.89 -35.08 -13.44
C ARG A 7 -17.74 -34.16 -12.24
N LEU A 8 -16.94 -34.57 -11.25
CA LEU A 8 -16.70 -33.74 -10.06
C LEU A 8 -15.97 -32.43 -10.43
N MET A 9 -15.02 -32.48 -11.36
CA MET A 9 -14.36 -31.26 -11.84
C MET A 9 -15.34 -30.32 -12.56
N GLN A 10 -16.26 -30.88 -13.36
CA GLN A 10 -17.33 -30.09 -13.99
C GLN A 10 -18.25 -29.45 -12.95
N ASP A 11 -18.64 -30.19 -11.91
CA ASP A 11 -19.45 -29.70 -10.79
C ASP A 11 -18.80 -28.49 -10.08
N PHE A 12 -17.48 -28.50 -9.87
CA PHE A 12 -16.77 -27.37 -9.27
C PHE A 12 -16.73 -26.11 -10.16
N HIS A 13 -16.86 -26.28 -11.47
CA HIS A 13 -16.94 -25.16 -12.42
C HIS A 13 -18.38 -24.67 -12.65
N CYS A 14 -19.39 -25.44 -12.26
CA CYS A 14 -20.78 -25.03 -12.35
C CYS A 14 -21.12 -23.92 -11.35
N LYS A 15 -21.78 -22.87 -11.83
CA LYS A 15 -22.18 -21.73 -11.01
C LYS A 15 -23.58 -21.90 -10.43
N ASP A 16 -24.48 -22.48 -11.22
CA ASP A 16 -25.87 -22.73 -10.85
C ASP A 16 -25.97 -24.06 -10.08
N PRO A 17 -26.54 -24.06 -8.85
CA PRO A 17 -26.68 -25.29 -8.08
C PRO A 17 -27.57 -26.34 -8.76
N ARG A 18 -28.43 -25.97 -9.71
CA ARG A 18 -29.31 -26.90 -10.45
C ARG A 18 -28.57 -27.72 -11.49
N ASP A 19 -27.43 -27.21 -11.98
CA ASP A 19 -26.60 -27.87 -12.98
C ASP A 19 -25.53 -28.78 -12.36
N ILE A 20 -25.39 -28.75 -11.02
CA ILE A 20 -24.43 -29.56 -10.26
C ILE A 20 -25.00 -30.96 -10.03
N GLN A 21 -24.26 -31.99 -10.42
CA GLN A 21 -24.68 -33.38 -10.29
C GLN A 21 -24.48 -33.92 -8.86
N SER A 22 -23.43 -33.47 -8.17
CA SER A 22 -23.20 -33.78 -6.77
C SER A 22 -24.24 -33.10 -5.88
N GLY A 23 -25.18 -33.87 -5.33
CA GLY A 23 -26.23 -33.35 -4.45
C GLY A 23 -25.70 -32.62 -3.21
N ILE A 24 -24.54 -33.03 -2.68
CA ILE A 24 -23.88 -32.35 -1.56
C ILE A 24 -23.41 -30.96 -1.98
N LEU A 25 -22.71 -30.87 -3.12
CA LEU A 25 -22.19 -29.60 -3.61
C LEU A 25 -23.33 -28.67 -4.05
N ALA A 26 -24.32 -29.20 -4.78
CA ALA A 26 -25.52 -28.47 -5.20
C ALA A 26 -26.22 -27.82 -4.00
N LYS A 27 -26.46 -28.59 -2.93
CA LYS A 27 -27.08 -28.09 -1.69
C LYS A 27 -26.24 -26.97 -1.08
N ARG A 28 -24.93 -27.15 -0.95
CA ARG A 28 -24.06 -26.14 -0.33
C ARG A 28 -23.96 -24.85 -1.15
N VAL A 29 -23.89 -24.97 -2.47
CA VAL A 29 -23.88 -23.82 -3.38
C VAL A 29 -25.20 -23.05 -3.30
N TYR A 30 -26.33 -23.75 -3.28
CA TYR A 30 -27.64 -23.12 -3.09
C TYR A 30 -27.74 -22.39 -1.74
N GLU A 31 -27.37 -23.05 -0.65
CA GLU A 31 -27.40 -22.46 0.70
C GLU A 31 -26.58 -21.18 0.81
N LEU A 32 -25.47 -21.07 0.07
CA LEU A 32 -24.58 -19.91 0.14
C LEU A 32 -24.95 -18.80 -0.84
N LYS A 33 -25.46 -19.14 -2.04
CA LYS A 33 -25.63 -18.17 -3.14
C LYS A 33 -27.09 -17.76 -3.39
N GLU A 34 -28.03 -18.66 -3.16
CA GLU A 34 -29.44 -18.46 -3.52
C GLU A 34 -30.35 -18.33 -2.29
N ASN A 35 -29.95 -18.93 -1.15
CA ASN A 35 -30.68 -18.79 0.10
C ASN A 35 -30.38 -17.44 0.77
N GLN A 36 -31.40 -16.81 1.36
CA GLN A 36 -31.30 -15.51 2.00
C GLN A 36 -30.32 -15.51 3.20
N GLU A 37 -30.30 -16.58 3.99
CA GLU A 37 -29.35 -16.70 5.12
C GLU A 37 -27.90 -16.78 4.63
N GLY A 38 -27.65 -17.48 3.52
CA GLY A 38 -26.34 -17.52 2.87
C GLY A 38 -25.92 -16.16 2.34
N GLY A 39 -26.83 -15.47 1.65
CA GLY A 39 -26.59 -14.10 1.19
C GLY A 39 -26.24 -13.16 2.34
N ASN A 40 -26.97 -13.23 3.45
CA ASN A 40 -26.70 -12.42 4.65
C ASN A 40 -25.35 -12.78 5.29
N PHE A 41 -25.03 -14.06 5.39
CA PHE A 41 -23.75 -14.53 5.91
C PHE A 41 -22.59 -14.01 5.06
N MET A 42 -22.66 -14.22 3.74
CA MET A 42 -21.63 -13.78 2.79
C MET A 42 -21.49 -12.26 2.77
N SER A 43 -22.58 -11.50 2.89
CA SER A 43 -22.53 -10.05 2.98
C SER A 43 -21.74 -9.58 4.19
N ARG A 44 -21.97 -10.18 5.37
CA ARG A 44 -21.23 -9.85 6.59
C ARG A 44 -19.75 -10.16 6.47
N GLU A 45 -19.40 -11.33 5.95
CA GLU A 45 -17.99 -11.71 5.71
C GLU A 45 -17.32 -10.72 4.75
N MET A 46 -18.02 -10.29 3.69
CA MET A 46 -17.50 -9.29 2.76
C MET A 46 -17.31 -7.91 3.41
N ASP A 47 -18.26 -7.49 4.24
CA ASP A 47 -18.16 -6.22 4.99
C ASP A 47 -16.98 -6.27 5.97
N GLU A 48 -16.75 -7.39 6.65
CA GLU A 48 -15.63 -7.57 7.57
C GLU A 48 -14.28 -7.49 6.83
N ILE A 49 -14.15 -8.18 5.69
CA ILE A 49 -12.95 -8.12 4.84
C ILE A 49 -12.72 -6.69 4.35
N TYR A 50 -13.76 -6.01 3.87
CA TYR A 50 -13.67 -4.64 3.39
C TYR A 50 -13.23 -3.68 4.50
N ASN A 51 -13.88 -3.76 5.67
CA ASN A 51 -13.57 -2.90 6.82
C ASN A 51 -12.17 -3.14 7.36
N ALA A 52 -11.74 -4.41 7.45
CA ALA A 52 -10.38 -4.77 7.83
C ALA A 52 -9.36 -4.22 6.82
N GLY A 53 -9.64 -4.34 5.52
CA GLY A 53 -8.82 -3.78 4.46
C GLY A 53 -8.71 -2.26 4.52
N ALA A 54 -9.84 -1.57 4.72
CA ALA A 54 -9.89 -0.11 4.85
C ALA A 54 -9.07 0.38 6.05
N LYS A 55 -9.26 -0.23 7.22
CA LYS A 55 -8.51 0.10 8.44
C LYS A 55 -7.01 -0.14 8.27
N TYR A 56 -6.63 -1.28 7.71
CA TYR A 56 -5.23 -1.58 7.42
C TYR A 56 -4.62 -0.57 6.45
N GLY A 57 -5.37 -0.19 5.41
CA GLY A 57 -4.97 0.84 4.45
C GLY A 57 -4.74 2.20 5.10
N GLU A 58 -5.65 2.64 5.97
CA GLU A 58 -5.52 3.90 6.72
C GLU A 58 -4.30 3.89 7.65
N GLU A 59 -4.13 2.84 8.45
CA GLU A 59 -3.01 2.70 9.39
C GLU A 59 -1.67 2.71 8.65
N ARG A 60 -1.57 1.94 7.56
CA ARG A 60 -0.37 1.89 6.72
C ARG A 60 -0.10 3.24 6.06
N GLY A 61 -1.12 3.86 5.47
CA GLY A 61 -1.00 5.16 4.81
C GLY A 61 -0.56 6.25 5.79
N ARG A 62 -1.11 6.27 7.00
CA ARG A 62 -0.70 7.19 8.06
C ARG A 62 0.75 6.97 8.49
N ALA A 63 1.16 5.71 8.69
CA ALA A 63 2.53 5.39 9.07
C ALA A 63 3.55 5.79 7.99
N GLN A 64 3.25 5.49 6.72
CA GLN A 64 4.08 5.87 5.58
C GLN A 64 4.15 7.38 5.42
N GLY A 65 3.01 8.07 5.45
CA GLY A 65 2.94 9.52 5.33
C GLY A 65 3.68 10.24 6.46
N LEU A 66 3.60 9.73 7.70
CA LEU A 66 4.36 10.27 8.81
C LEU A 66 5.88 10.09 8.61
N ALA A 67 6.31 8.89 8.20
CA ALA A 67 7.73 8.61 7.97
C ALA A 67 8.31 9.46 6.82
N GLU A 68 7.59 9.56 5.71
CA GLU A 68 7.95 10.41 4.56
C GLU A 68 7.97 11.89 4.95
N GLY A 69 6.96 12.35 5.68
CA GLY A 69 6.86 13.73 6.14
C GLY A 69 7.99 14.12 7.09
N LEU A 70 8.35 13.25 8.05
CA LEU A 70 9.47 13.47 8.96
C LEU A 70 10.81 13.49 8.21
N SER A 71 11.03 12.53 7.30
CA SER A 71 12.25 12.49 6.48
C SER A 71 12.39 13.74 5.61
N LYS A 72 11.33 14.11 4.87
CA LYS A 72 11.33 15.30 4.01
C LYS A 72 11.53 16.57 4.82
N GLY A 73 10.84 16.71 5.96
CA GLY A 73 10.98 17.87 6.84
C GLY A 73 12.39 17.99 7.44
N ALA A 74 13.01 16.88 7.82
CA ALA A 74 14.40 16.88 8.29
C ALA A 74 15.38 17.28 7.17
N MET A 75 15.17 16.78 5.95
CA MET A 75 16.00 17.11 4.78
C MET A 75 15.87 18.58 4.37
N GLU A 76 14.67 19.15 4.34
CA GLU A 76 14.48 20.58 4.04
C GLU A 76 15.13 21.47 5.10
N LYS A 77 14.96 21.17 6.39
CA LYS A 77 15.65 21.91 7.46
C LYS A 77 17.17 21.81 7.38
N ALA A 78 17.70 20.63 7.06
CA ALA A 78 19.13 20.44 6.85
C ALA A 78 19.63 21.27 5.66
N LYS A 79 18.86 21.33 4.57
CA LYS A 79 19.16 22.13 3.39
C LYS A 79 19.14 23.63 3.68
N GLU A 80 18.10 24.13 4.35
CA GLU A 80 18.01 25.55 4.76
C GLU A 80 19.19 25.94 5.65
N THR A 81 19.53 25.09 6.62
CA THR A 81 20.69 25.28 7.49
C THR A 81 21.99 25.30 6.68
N ALA A 82 22.16 24.37 5.75
CA ALA A 82 23.33 24.30 4.88
C ALA A 82 23.51 25.57 4.03
N ILE A 83 22.41 26.11 3.48
CA ILE A 83 22.42 27.37 2.73
C ILE A 83 22.84 28.54 3.65
N ALA A 84 22.24 28.66 4.83
CA ALA A 84 22.56 29.74 5.76
C ALA A 84 24.01 29.71 6.27
N LEU A 85 24.61 28.52 6.39
CA LEU A 85 26.03 28.34 6.73
C LEU A 85 26.94 28.67 5.54
N ALA A 86 26.55 28.29 4.31
CA ALA A 86 27.28 28.65 3.10
C ALA A 86 27.30 30.17 2.87
N ASP A 87 26.18 30.86 3.11
CA ASP A 87 26.09 32.33 3.04
C ASP A 87 27.01 33.02 4.05
N ARG A 88 27.34 32.34 5.16
CA ARG A 88 28.34 32.78 6.16
C ARG A 88 29.78 32.43 5.78
N GLY A 89 30.02 31.87 4.59
CA GLY A 89 31.35 31.55 4.07
C GLY A 89 31.93 30.23 4.57
N MET A 90 31.12 29.35 5.17
CA MET A 90 31.59 28.04 5.63
C MET A 90 31.88 27.09 4.46
N SER A 91 32.87 26.21 4.61
CA SER A 91 33.22 25.26 3.56
C SER A 91 32.15 24.16 3.40
N VAL A 92 32.00 23.64 2.19
CA VAL A 92 31.04 22.56 1.89
C VAL A 92 31.32 21.30 2.73
N SER A 93 32.58 21.02 3.05
CA SER A 93 32.97 19.89 3.90
C SER A 93 32.47 20.07 5.33
N ASP A 94 32.73 21.24 5.93
CA ASP A 94 32.31 21.54 7.30
C ASP A 94 30.77 21.57 7.42
N ILE A 95 30.09 22.09 6.40
CA ILE A 95 28.62 22.09 6.34
C ILE A 95 28.09 20.65 6.32
N ALA A 96 28.65 19.78 5.48
CA ALA A 96 28.26 18.38 5.39
C ALA A 96 28.43 17.67 6.75
N ASP A 97 29.51 17.96 7.46
CA ASP A 97 29.78 17.43 8.79
C ASP A 97 28.81 17.98 9.86
N ILE A 98 28.36 19.23 9.75
CA ILE A 98 27.39 19.83 10.69
C ILE A 98 25.99 19.29 10.46
N VAL A 99 25.52 19.27 9.21
CA VAL A 99 24.16 18.82 8.86
C VAL A 99 24.06 17.29 8.73
N LYS A 100 25.17 16.58 8.91
CA LYS A 100 25.27 15.10 8.90
C LYS A 100 24.77 14.47 7.60
N VAL A 101 25.14 15.07 6.48
CA VAL A 101 24.87 14.51 5.14
C VAL A 101 26.14 14.43 4.32
N ASN A 102 26.08 13.80 3.15
CA ASN A 102 27.27 13.70 2.31
C ASN A 102 27.58 15.03 1.59
N VAL A 103 28.86 15.27 1.31
CA VAL A 103 29.35 16.49 0.64
C VAL A 103 28.68 16.72 -0.71
N LYS A 104 28.47 15.66 -1.50
CA LYS A 104 27.88 15.74 -2.84
C LYS A 104 26.45 16.32 -2.79
N LEU A 105 25.66 15.90 -1.81
CA LEU A 105 24.29 16.37 -1.60
C LEU A 105 24.27 17.86 -1.19
N VAL A 106 25.21 18.29 -0.34
CA VAL A 106 25.38 19.72 -0.02
C VAL A 106 25.76 20.50 -1.28
N GLN A 107 26.66 19.99 -2.12
CA GLN A 107 27.00 20.63 -3.40
C GLN A 107 25.78 20.76 -4.32
N GLU A 108 24.96 19.71 -4.44
CA GLU A 108 23.73 19.74 -5.22
C GLU A 108 22.76 20.82 -4.71
N TRP A 109 22.55 20.91 -3.38
CA TRP A 109 21.71 21.95 -2.77
C TRP A 109 22.19 23.37 -3.05
N LEU A 110 23.49 23.61 -2.93
CA LEU A 110 24.08 24.93 -3.16
C LEU A 110 24.16 25.30 -4.65
N SER A 111 24.29 24.31 -5.53
CA SER A 111 24.33 24.53 -6.99
C SER A 111 22.96 24.94 -7.54
N GLY A 112 21.88 24.36 -7.03
CA GLY A 112 20.51 24.72 -7.42
C GLY A 112 20.04 26.10 -6.91
N ASN A 113 20.65 26.63 -5.84
CA ASN A 113 20.30 27.95 -5.30
C ASN A 113 20.93 29.10 -6.12
N ARG A 114 22.15 28.90 -6.65
CA ARG A 114 22.85 29.93 -7.44
C ARG A 114 22.16 30.28 -8.77
N SER A 115 21.28 29.41 -9.29
CA SER A 115 20.50 29.68 -10.52
C SER A 115 19.33 30.66 -10.35
N LEU A 116 18.93 30.99 -9.12
CA LEU A 116 17.80 31.90 -8.83
C LEU A 116 18.25 33.34 -8.49
N ALA A 117 19.55 33.62 -8.48
CA ALA A 117 20.13 34.92 -8.10
C ALA A 117 20.64 35.75 -9.31
N LYS A 118 19.97 35.69 -10.47
CA LYS A 118 20.23 36.56 -11.63
C LYS A 118 19.17 37.64 -11.77
#